data_AF-A0A0J9SFC6-F1
#
_entry.id   AF-A0A0J9SFC6-F1
#
_cell.length_a   1.000
_cell.length_b   1.000
_cell.length_c   1.000
_cell.angle_alpha   90.00
_cell.angle_beta   90.00
_cell.angle_gamma   90.00
#
_symmetry.space_group_name_H-M   'P 1'
#
loop_
_entity.id
_entity.type
_entity.pdbx_description
1 polymer ?
#
loop_
_entity_poly.entity_id
_entity_poly.type
_entity_poly.pdbx_seq_one_letter_code
_entity_poly.pdbx_strand_id
1 'polypeptide(L)'
;MSHWLYDKVVSITQGTNLFINFYAALLIFSSTNKEKFKNCTLKDFKVDKEAFHKKHILYEFLESYDDMKKKIESQIELYTPLYCKHVKENFRFYNDVKDQCTSEASCDYFKELNEFKTKFIQENVLNFIYDKCKYKKSSCKYGSNTDNDVPCLRAKGSPFILLLLGNDPDDIVNILLNVTIISVPILAIFLILFKFTPFGSKLSRLKAKLQKNGHKKKEENIEDYMNNYAAYVDNVMKNRVNVSYHAS
;
A
#
# COMPACT_ATOMS: atom_id res chain seq x y z
N MET A 1 -11.97 21.22 8.79
CA MET A 1 -13.11 20.55 9.48
C MET A 1 -14.43 20.63 8.68
N SER A 2 -14.85 21.79 8.18
CA SER A 2 -16.14 21.93 7.47
C SER A 2 -16.25 21.05 6.22
N HIS A 3 -15.20 20.97 5.40
CA HIS A 3 -15.17 20.09 4.22
C HIS A 3 -15.39 18.62 4.60
N TRP A 4 -14.71 18.14 5.65
CA TRP A 4 -14.79 16.76 6.09
C TRP A 4 -16.17 16.42 6.68
N LEU A 5 -16.76 17.36 7.43
CA LEU A 5 -18.13 17.21 7.93
C LEU A 5 -19.11 17.14 6.76
N TYR A 6 -18.99 18.04 5.79
CA TYR A 6 -19.90 18.07 4.64
C TYR A 6 -19.78 16.80 3.79
N ASP A 7 -18.56 16.33 3.53
CA ASP A 7 -18.33 15.06 2.83
C ASP A 7 -19.05 13.89 3.52
N LYS A 8 -18.87 13.77 4.85
CA LYS A 8 -19.55 12.73 5.63
C LYS A 8 -21.07 12.85 5.58
N VAL A 9 -21.60 14.06 5.75
CA VAL A 9 -23.06 14.29 5.74
C VAL A 9 -23.65 13.98 4.36
N VAL A 10 -23.03 14.46 3.28
CA VAL A 10 -23.50 14.21 1.90
C VAL A 10 -23.38 12.73 1.54
N SER A 11 -22.33 12.04 2.00
CA SER A 11 -22.19 10.59 1.80
C SER A 11 -23.30 9.80 2.50
N ILE A 12 -23.62 10.14 3.75
CA ILE A 12 -24.66 9.44 4.55
C ILE A 12 -26.05 9.72 3.98
N THR A 13 -26.32 10.97 3.64
CA THR A 13 -27.63 11.40 3.10
C THR A 13 -27.80 11.06 1.63
N GLN A 14 -26.76 10.52 0.98
CA GLN A 14 -26.74 10.20 -0.45
C GLN A 14 -27.10 11.40 -1.36
N GLY A 15 -26.81 12.62 -0.90
CA GLY A 15 -27.17 13.86 -1.63
C GLY A 15 -28.67 14.20 -1.61
N THR A 16 -29.48 13.53 -0.79
CA THR A 16 -30.87 13.93 -0.56
C THR A 16 -30.94 15.25 0.21
N ASN A 17 -32.07 15.96 0.13
CA ASN A 17 -32.30 17.21 0.88
C ASN A 17 -32.21 17.07 2.42
N LEU A 18 -32.01 15.84 2.95
CA LEU A 18 -31.78 15.60 4.37
C LEU A 18 -30.53 16.32 4.91
N PHE A 19 -29.49 16.56 4.09
CA PHE A 19 -28.32 17.30 4.56
C PHE A 19 -28.67 18.75 4.95
N ILE A 20 -29.66 19.37 4.27
CA ILE A 20 -30.13 20.72 4.58
C ILE A 20 -30.70 20.75 6.00
N ASN A 21 -31.52 19.75 6.36
CA ASN A 21 -32.10 19.63 7.70
C ASN A 21 -31.02 19.41 8.76
N PHE A 22 -30.00 18.61 8.45
CA PHE A 22 -28.85 18.40 9.34
C PHE A 22 -28.13 19.72 9.62
N TYR A 23 -27.79 20.50 8.58
CA TYR A 23 -27.10 21.77 8.75
C TYR A 23 -27.95 22.82 9.45
N ALA A 24 -29.27 22.85 9.19
CA ALA A 24 -30.19 23.72 9.92
C ALA A 24 -30.21 23.41 11.42
N ALA A 25 -30.37 22.14 11.79
CA ALA A 25 -30.33 21.71 13.20
C ALA A 25 -28.98 22.00 13.85
N LEU A 26 -27.89 21.73 13.14
CA LEU A 26 -26.53 21.97 13.62
C LEU A 26 -26.27 23.46 13.87
N LEU A 27 -26.72 24.34 12.98
CA LEU A 27 -26.60 25.80 13.13
C LEU A 27 -27.36 26.32 14.34
N ILE A 28 -28.58 25.82 14.58
CA ILE A 28 -29.37 26.14 15.78
C ILE A 28 -28.60 25.71 17.03
N PHE A 29 -28.15 24.45 17.07
CA PHE A 29 -27.43 23.91 18.21
C PHE A 29 -26.12 24.65 18.49
N SER A 30 -25.33 24.97 17.46
CA SER A 30 -24.08 25.71 17.61
C SER A 30 -24.31 27.15 18.05
N SER A 31 -25.42 27.77 17.62
CA SER A 31 -25.78 29.14 18.03
C SER A 31 -26.19 29.23 19.49
N THR A 32 -26.79 28.17 20.04
CA THR A 32 -27.09 28.06 21.47
C THR A 32 -25.83 27.73 22.30
N ASN A 33 -24.81 27.12 21.69
CA ASN A 33 -23.59 26.66 22.36
C ASN A 33 -22.33 27.40 21.89
N LYS A 34 -22.40 28.70 21.60
CA LYS A 34 -21.32 29.48 20.94
C LYS A 34 -19.93 29.25 21.53
N GLU A 35 -19.78 29.24 22.84
CA GLU A 35 -18.49 29.04 23.51
C GLU A 35 -17.81 27.70 23.15
N LYS A 36 -18.61 26.64 22.95
CA LYS A 36 -18.11 25.32 22.55
C LYS A 36 -17.73 25.25 21.07
N PHE A 37 -18.29 26.14 20.24
CA PHE A 37 -18.11 26.15 18.78
C PHE A 37 -17.29 27.34 18.26
N LYS A 38 -16.71 28.16 19.14
CA LYS A 38 -16.00 29.40 18.75
C LYS A 38 -14.86 29.19 17.74
N ASN A 39 -14.23 28.02 17.74
CA ASN A 39 -13.13 27.67 16.83
C ASN A 39 -13.58 26.73 15.69
N CYS A 40 -14.88 26.48 15.56
CA CYS A 40 -15.44 25.55 14.60
C CYS A 40 -16.15 26.32 13.49
N THR A 41 -15.62 26.29 12.27
CA THR A 41 -16.37 26.76 11.11
C THR A 41 -17.33 25.66 10.66
N LEU A 42 -18.63 25.90 10.75
CA LEU A 42 -19.67 24.99 10.26
C LEU A 42 -20.26 25.57 8.99
N LYS A 43 -19.77 25.10 7.85
CA LYS A 43 -20.17 25.58 6.53
C LYS A 43 -21.02 24.52 5.84
N ASP A 44 -22.25 24.89 5.53
CA ASP A 44 -23.05 24.27 4.50
C ASP A 44 -22.58 24.84 3.16
N PHE A 45 -21.99 24.00 2.32
CA PHE A 45 -21.47 24.45 1.03
C PHE A 45 -22.58 24.67 0.01
N LYS A 46 -23.76 24.05 0.19
CA LYS A 46 -24.89 24.11 -0.75
C LYS A 46 -24.52 23.69 -2.18
N VAL A 47 -23.60 22.74 -2.29
CA VAL A 47 -23.09 22.19 -3.54
C VAL A 47 -23.61 20.77 -3.70
N ASP A 48 -23.94 20.37 -4.92
CA ASP A 48 -24.31 18.98 -5.19
C ASP A 48 -23.15 18.01 -4.87
N LYS A 49 -23.48 16.73 -4.74
CA LYS A 49 -22.52 15.70 -4.31
C LYS A 49 -21.32 15.59 -5.25
N GLU A 50 -21.52 15.68 -6.57
CA GLU A 50 -20.45 15.48 -7.54
C GLU A 50 -19.51 16.67 -7.55
N ALA A 51 -20.04 17.89 -7.64
CA ALA A 51 -19.23 19.10 -7.60
C ALA A 51 -18.50 19.25 -6.25
N PHE A 52 -19.16 18.89 -5.14
CA PHE A 52 -18.51 18.90 -3.84
C PHE A 52 -17.42 17.83 -3.74
N HIS A 53 -17.61 16.64 -4.30
CA HIS A 53 -16.57 15.62 -4.29
C HIS A 53 -15.30 16.11 -5.01
N LYS A 54 -15.46 16.78 -6.16
CA LYS A 54 -14.33 17.39 -6.89
C LYS A 54 -13.65 18.48 -6.05
N LYS A 55 -14.44 19.34 -5.39
CA LYS A 55 -13.97 20.35 -4.43
C LYS A 55 -13.16 19.73 -3.29
N HIS A 56 -13.67 18.64 -2.72
CA HIS A 56 -13.11 18.01 -1.54
C HIS A 56 -11.75 17.40 -1.81
N ILE A 57 -11.59 16.70 -2.94
CA ILE A 57 -10.29 16.11 -3.35
C ILE A 57 -9.21 17.19 -3.47
N LEU A 58 -9.51 18.30 -4.18
CA LEU A 58 -8.56 19.40 -4.36
C LEU A 58 -8.20 20.06 -3.02
N TYR A 59 -9.21 20.34 -2.20
CA TYR A 59 -9.03 20.95 -0.88
C TYR A 59 -8.19 20.07 0.05
N GLU A 60 -8.50 18.77 0.14
CA GLU A 60 -7.80 17.84 1.02
C GLU A 60 -6.32 17.71 0.65
N PHE A 61 -6.02 17.64 -0.65
CA PHE A 61 -4.64 17.60 -1.11
C PHE A 61 -3.90 18.91 -0.81
N LEU A 62 -4.52 20.07 -1.07
CA LEU A 62 -3.93 21.38 -0.78
C LEU A 62 -3.54 21.54 0.70
N GLU A 63 -4.43 21.14 1.60
CA GLU A 63 -4.25 21.22 3.06
C GLU A 63 -3.21 20.23 3.58
N SER A 64 -3.18 19.02 3.02
CA SER A 64 -2.28 17.96 3.48
C SER A 64 -0.88 18.01 2.84
N TYR A 65 -0.72 18.72 1.72
CA TYR A 65 0.52 18.68 0.93
C TYR A 65 1.77 19.07 1.72
N ASP A 66 1.71 20.11 2.55
CA ASP A 66 2.92 20.57 3.26
C ASP A 66 3.38 19.57 4.33
N ASP A 67 2.45 18.83 4.96
CA ASP A 67 2.78 17.72 5.86
C ASP A 67 3.35 16.53 5.08
N MET A 68 2.72 16.15 3.96
CA MET A 68 3.24 15.12 3.07
C MET A 68 4.65 15.45 2.56
N LYS A 69 4.89 16.71 2.17
CA LYS A 69 6.17 17.21 1.71
C LYS A 69 7.26 17.00 2.77
N LYS A 70 6.99 17.35 4.03
CA LYS A 70 7.93 17.11 5.15
C LYS A 70 8.24 15.63 5.35
N LYS A 71 7.25 14.75 5.17
CA LYS A 71 7.43 13.29 5.28
C LYS A 71 8.19 12.69 4.10
N ILE A 72 8.05 13.27 2.91
CA ILE A 72 8.89 12.95 1.74
C ILE A 72 10.32 13.44 1.98
N GLU A 73 10.48 14.64 2.55
CA GLU A 73 11.79 15.23 2.88
C GLU A 73 12.57 14.45 3.92
N SER A 74 11.89 13.90 4.93
CA SER A 74 12.53 13.16 6.03
C SER A 74 13.11 11.80 5.63
N GLN A 75 13.00 11.40 4.35
CA GLN A 75 13.58 10.18 3.79
C GLN A 75 13.25 8.90 4.57
N ILE A 76 12.10 8.85 5.26
CA ILE A 76 11.56 7.56 5.70
C ILE A 76 11.13 6.83 4.42
N GLU A 77 12.05 6.06 3.84
CA GLU A 77 11.93 5.42 2.53
C GLU A 77 10.63 4.63 2.39
N LEU A 78 10.09 4.14 3.51
CA LEU A 78 8.88 3.34 3.59
C LEU A 78 7.61 4.08 3.13
N TYR A 79 7.51 5.39 3.37
CA TYR A 79 6.28 6.16 3.06
C TYR A 79 6.40 7.05 1.84
N THR A 80 7.63 7.36 1.40
CA THR A 80 7.87 8.23 0.25
C THR A 80 7.14 7.75 -1.01
N PRO A 81 7.17 6.46 -1.38
CA PRO A 81 6.42 5.96 -2.54
C PRO A 81 4.91 6.21 -2.44
N LEU A 82 4.33 6.03 -1.25
CA LEU A 82 2.89 6.20 -1.02
C LEU A 82 2.47 7.66 -1.19
N TYR A 83 3.20 8.60 -0.58
CA TYR A 83 2.92 10.02 -0.75
C TYR A 83 3.16 10.48 -2.19
N CYS A 84 4.24 10.02 -2.83
CA CYS A 84 4.51 10.34 -4.23
C CYS A 84 3.45 9.79 -5.18
N LYS A 85 2.89 8.61 -4.90
CA LYS A 85 1.73 8.09 -5.64
C LYS A 85 0.53 9.01 -5.47
N HIS A 86 0.22 9.42 -4.23
CA HIS A 86 -0.88 10.34 -3.96
C HIS A 86 -0.72 11.71 -4.64
N VAL A 87 0.51 12.24 -4.70
CA VAL A 87 0.83 13.46 -5.48
C VAL A 87 0.51 13.26 -6.97
N LYS A 88 0.94 12.14 -7.56
CA LYS A 88 0.68 11.82 -8.96
C LYS A 88 -0.81 11.72 -9.27
N GLU A 89 -1.58 11.07 -8.41
CA GLU A 89 -3.03 10.91 -8.57
C GLU A 89 -3.76 12.26 -8.52
N ASN A 90 -3.38 13.16 -7.60
CA ASN A 90 -3.97 14.49 -7.51
C ASN A 90 -3.59 15.40 -8.68
N PHE A 91 -2.36 15.30 -9.20
CA PHE A 91 -1.95 16.00 -10.43
C PHE A 91 -2.75 15.52 -11.64
N ARG A 92 -3.03 14.21 -11.74
CA ARG A 92 -3.91 13.66 -12.75
C ARG A 92 -5.34 14.17 -12.58
N PHE A 93 -5.88 14.10 -11.37
CA PHE A 93 -7.23 14.58 -11.05
C PHE A 93 -7.44 16.04 -11.44
N TYR A 94 -6.50 16.93 -11.08
CA TYR A 94 -6.53 18.34 -11.50
C TYR A 94 -6.66 18.46 -13.02
N ASN A 95 -5.84 17.73 -13.77
CA ASN A 95 -5.84 17.79 -15.24
C ASN A 95 -7.11 17.20 -15.87
N ASP A 96 -7.76 16.23 -15.20
CA ASP A 96 -9.01 15.62 -15.67
C ASP A 96 -10.22 16.56 -15.51
N VAL A 97 -10.21 17.45 -14.50
CA VAL A 97 -11.37 18.32 -14.18
C VAL A 97 -11.19 19.80 -14.55
N LYS A 98 -9.96 20.29 -14.76
CA LYS A 98 -9.69 21.74 -14.97
C LYS A 98 -10.45 22.35 -16.14
N ASP A 99 -10.61 21.61 -17.24
CA ASP A 99 -11.28 22.13 -18.46
C ASP A 99 -12.80 22.21 -18.28
N GLN A 100 -13.37 21.47 -17.32
CA GLN A 100 -14.80 21.52 -16.98
C GLN A 100 -15.15 22.74 -16.12
N CYS A 101 -14.15 23.45 -15.60
CA CYS A 101 -14.31 24.44 -14.54
C CYS A 101 -13.40 25.64 -14.80
N THR A 102 -13.86 26.52 -15.68
CA THR A 102 -13.07 27.65 -16.21
C THR A 102 -13.29 28.97 -15.47
N SER A 103 -14.35 29.05 -14.65
CA SER A 103 -14.69 30.23 -13.84
C SER A 103 -15.56 29.86 -12.63
N GLU A 104 -15.66 30.75 -11.65
CA GLU A 104 -16.57 30.58 -10.50
C GLU A 104 -18.04 30.39 -10.91
N ALA A 105 -18.44 30.96 -12.05
CA ALA A 105 -19.80 30.80 -12.58
C ALA A 105 -20.05 29.41 -13.18
N SER A 106 -19.00 28.68 -13.58
CA SER A 106 -19.12 27.37 -14.23
C SER A 106 -19.18 26.20 -13.25
N CYS A 107 -18.73 26.38 -12.00
CA CYS A 107 -18.47 25.28 -11.07
C CYS A 107 -18.14 25.77 -9.65
N ASP A 108 -18.51 24.98 -8.65
CA ASP A 108 -18.33 25.31 -7.24
C ASP A 108 -16.93 25.01 -6.66
N TYR A 109 -16.01 24.50 -7.49
CA TYR A 109 -14.65 24.11 -7.10
C TYR A 109 -13.54 24.89 -7.83
N PHE A 110 -13.92 25.98 -8.53
CA PHE A 110 -12.98 26.83 -9.26
C PHE A 110 -11.89 27.42 -8.37
N LYS A 111 -12.26 27.85 -7.16
CA LYS A 111 -11.33 28.43 -6.21
C LYS A 111 -10.20 27.45 -5.86
N GLU A 112 -10.55 26.23 -5.48
CA GLU A 112 -9.59 25.19 -5.12
C GLU A 112 -8.72 24.78 -6.33
N LEU A 113 -9.28 24.76 -7.55
CA LEU A 113 -8.47 24.56 -8.76
C LEU A 113 -7.44 25.66 -8.97
N ASN A 114 -7.82 26.93 -8.79
CA ASN A 114 -6.90 28.04 -8.97
C ASN A 114 -5.80 28.06 -7.89
N GLU A 115 -6.15 27.72 -6.65
CA GLU A 115 -5.18 27.54 -5.56
C GLU A 115 -4.21 26.39 -5.86
N PHE A 116 -4.73 25.26 -6.35
CA PHE A 116 -3.93 24.13 -6.81
C PHE A 116 -2.94 24.56 -7.90
N LYS A 117 -3.44 25.19 -8.97
CA LYS A 117 -2.59 25.70 -10.05
C LYS A 117 -1.50 26.61 -9.53
N THR A 118 -1.87 27.60 -8.72
CA THR A 118 -0.96 28.62 -8.17
C THR A 118 0.15 28.00 -7.32
N LYS A 119 -0.17 26.95 -6.54
CA LYS A 119 0.83 26.26 -5.70
C LYS A 119 1.73 25.34 -6.52
N PHE A 120 1.15 24.55 -7.43
CA PHE A 120 1.87 23.45 -8.10
C PHE A 120 2.50 23.82 -9.45
N ILE A 121 2.28 25.03 -9.95
CA ILE A 121 3.05 25.57 -11.08
C ILE A 121 4.43 26.11 -10.65
N GLN A 122 4.62 26.36 -9.35
CA GLN A 122 5.86 26.97 -8.84
C GLN A 122 7.04 26.03 -9.07
N GLU A 123 8.11 26.57 -9.65
CA GLU A 123 9.25 25.78 -10.10
C GLU A 123 9.93 25.02 -8.95
N ASN A 124 10.06 25.65 -7.77
CA ASN A 124 10.60 25.01 -6.57
C ASN A 124 9.76 23.80 -6.10
N VAL A 125 8.43 23.90 -6.19
CA VAL A 125 7.50 22.82 -5.84
C VAL A 125 7.61 21.68 -6.84
N LEU A 126 7.64 21.98 -8.14
CA LEU A 126 7.79 20.98 -9.20
C LEU A 126 9.15 20.28 -9.13
N ASN A 127 10.24 21.03 -8.96
CA ASN A 127 11.59 20.48 -8.85
C ASN A 127 11.71 19.54 -7.65
N PHE A 128 11.10 19.91 -6.52
CA PHE A 128 11.00 19.03 -5.35
C PHE A 128 10.33 17.70 -5.70
N ILE A 129 9.15 17.74 -6.32
CA ILE A 129 8.39 16.55 -6.71
C ILE A 129 9.22 15.71 -7.69
N TYR A 130 9.83 16.33 -8.70
CA TYR A 130 10.62 15.63 -9.71
C TYR A 130 11.83 14.90 -9.12
N ASP A 131 12.54 15.53 -8.19
CA ASP A 131 13.70 14.91 -7.56
C ASP A 131 13.29 13.84 -6.55
N LYS A 132 12.44 14.19 -5.58
CA LYS A 132 12.13 13.30 -4.46
C LYS A 132 11.22 12.14 -4.86
N CYS A 133 10.25 12.38 -5.74
CA CYS A 133 9.36 11.33 -6.24
C CYS A 133 9.89 10.63 -7.50
N LYS A 134 11.08 11.00 -7.98
CA LYS A 134 11.66 10.45 -9.21
C LYS A 134 10.68 10.54 -10.39
N TYR A 135 10.07 11.71 -10.57
CA TYR A 135 9.12 11.98 -11.64
C TYR A 135 9.69 12.93 -12.70
N LYS A 136 9.09 12.92 -13.88
CA LYS A 136 9.26 13.91 -14.97
C LYS A 136 7.91 14.45 -15.44
N LYS A 137 7.93 15.66 -16.02
CA LYS A 137 6.81 16.20 -16.82
C LYS A 137 6.45 15.21 -17.94
N SER A 138 5.16 15.08 -18.18
CA SER A 138 4.57 14.31 -19.27
C SER A 138 3.30 15.01 -19.76
N SER A 139 2.91 14.72 -20.99
CA SER A 139 1.63 15.16 -21.54
C SER A 139 0.48 14.46 -20.82
N CYS A 140 -0.58 15.21 -20.52
CA CYS A 140 -1.82 14.64 -20.00
C CYS A 140 -2.66 14.04 -21.12
N LYS A 141 -3.46 13.00 -20.80
CA LYS A 141 -4.47 12.45 -21.73
C LYS A 141 -5.61 13.45 -21.98
N TYR A 142 -5.96 14.22 -20.95
CA TYR A 142 -6.99 15.26 -20.95
C TYR A 142 -6.36 16.59 -20.49
N GLY A 143 -6.85 17.74 -20.97
CA GLY A 143 -6.28 19.04 -20.64
C GLY A 143 -5.40 19.67 -21.73
N SER A 144 -5.42 21.00 -21.84
CA SER A 144 -4.42 21.71 -22.65
C SER A 144 -3.01 21.55 -22.03
N ASN A 145 -2.04 21.09 -22.83
CA ASN A 145 -0.64 20.94 -22.44
C ASN A 145 0.12 22.27 -22.64
N THR A 146 -0.39 23.37 -22.08
CA THR A 146 0.32 24.66 -22.14
C THR A 146 1.47 24.66 -21.13
N ASP A 147 2.59 25.32 -21.47
CA ASP A 147 3.76 25.35 -20.58
C ASP A 147 3.51 26.09 -19.26
N ASN A 148 2.43 26.87 -19.18
CA ASN A 148 2.00 27.64 -18.02
C ASN A 148 0.90 26.93 -17.21
N ASP A 149 0.93 25.61 -17.14
CA ASP A 149 -0.03 24.83 -16.37
C ASP A 149 0.58 23.63 -15.65
N VAL A 150 -0.16 23.04 -14.70
CA VAL A 150 0.33 21.91 -13.90
C VAL A 150 0.47 20.66 -14.78
N PRO A 151 1.68 20.09 -14.90
CA PRO A 151 1.92 18.98 -15.81
C PRO A 151 1.40 17.65 -15.27
N CYS A 152 1.19 16.66 -16.13
CA CYS A 152 1.07 15.28 -15.67
C CYS A 152 2.43 14.70 -15.31
N LEU A 153 2.44 13.79 -14.34
CA LEU A 153 3.66 13.20 -13.78
C LEU A 153 3.86 11.78 -14.31
N ARG A 154 5.07 11.50 -14.83
CA ARG A 154 5.51 10.16 -15.22
C ARG A 154 6.74 9.76 -14.43
N ALA A 155 6.78 8.50 -13.98
CA ALA A 155 7.91 8.00 -13.22
C ALA A 155 9.18 7.85 -14.07
N LYS A 156 10.33 8.12 -13.44
CA LYS A 156 11.69 7.94 -13.96
C LYS A 156 12.25 6.64 -13.38
N GLY A 157 12.95 5.84 -14.20
CA GLY A 157 13.71 4.68 -13.73
C GLY A 157 13.20 3.33 -14.21
N SER A 158 13.70 2.26 -13.57
CA SER A 158 13.51 0.87 -13.98
C SER A 158 12.06 0.37 -13.75
N PRO A 159 11.64 -0.72 -14.43
CA PRO A 159 10.27 -1.25 -14.33
C PRO A 159 9.79 -1.56 -12.90
N PHE A 160 10.70 -1.88 -11.98
CA PHE A 160 10.37 -2.14 -10.58
C PHE A 160 9.98 -0.87 -9.81
N ILE A 161 10.67 0.25 -10.03
CA ILE A 161 10.30 1.54 -9.44
C ILE A 161 8.98 2.04 -10.03
N LEU A 162 8.73 1.73 -11.31
CA LEU A 162 7.47 2.02 -11.99
C LEU A 162 6.27 1.25 -11.41
N LEU A 163 6.47 0.00 -10.97
CA LEU A 163 5.45 -0.81 -10.28
C LEU A 163 5.09 -0.24 -8.89
N LEU A 164 6.10 0.21 -8.14
CA LEU A 164 5.91 0.74 -6.78
C LEU A 164 5.22 2.12 -6.77
N LEU A 165 5.47 2.94 -7.80
CA LEU A 165 4.96 4.32 -7.90
C LEU A 165 3.65 4.44 -8.71
N GLY A 166 3.00 3.32 -9.01
CA GLY A 166 1.67 3.29 -9.64
C GLY A 166 1.66 3.81 -11.07
N ASN A 167 1.99 2.95 -12.02
CA ASN A 167 1.74 3.20 -13.45
C ASN A 167 0.26 3.00 -13.82
N ASP A 168 -0.12 3.53 -15.00
CA ASP A 168 -1.42 3.23 -15.62
C ASP A 168 -1.52 1.70 -15.86
N PRO A 169 -2.72 1.10 -15.83
CA PRO A 169 -2.89 -0.36 -15.95
C PRO A 169 -2.21 -0.94 -17.20
N ASP A 170 -2.23 -0.20 -18.31
CA ASP A 170 -1.65 -0.60 -19.59
C ASP A 170 -0.12 -0.76 -19.52
N ASP A 171 0.54 0.10 -18.74
CA ASP A 171 1.99 0.04 -18.52
C ASP A 171 2.35 -1.16 -17.62
N ILE A 172 1.50 -1.53 -16.66
CA ILE A 172 1.70 -2.71 -15.80
C ILE A 172 1.60 -4.00 -16.62
N VAL A 173 0.59 -4.09 -17.48
CA VAL A 173 0.40 -5.26 -18.37
C VAL A 173 1.60 -5.46 -19.28
N ASN A 174 2.10 -4.39 -19.90
CA ASN A 174 3.29 -4.45 -20.76
C ASN A 174 4.56 -4.85 -20.00
N ILE A 175 4.75 -4.40 -18.76
CA ILE A 175 5.89 -4.80 -17.92
C ILE A 175 5.79 -6.27 -17.54
N LEU A 176 4.61 -6.75 -17.12
CA LEU A 176 4.40 -8.14 -16.74
C LEU A 176 4.61 -9.09 -17.93
N LEU A 177 4.14 -8.69 -19.12
CA LEU A 177 4.41 -9.38 -20.39
C LEU A 177 5.90 -9.46 -20.70
N ASN A 178 6.64 -8.36 -20.56
CA ASN A 178 8.08 -8.37 -20.83
C ASN A 178 8.88 -9.22 -19.83
N VAL A 179 8.52 -9.19 -18.54
CA VAL A 179 9.16 -10.04 -17.52
C VAL A 179 8.85 -11.52 -17.76
N THR A 180 7.61 -11.86 -18.10
CA THR A 180 7.24 -13.25 -18.42
C THR A 180 7.97 -13.74 -19.66
N ILE A 181 8.05 -12.96 -20.73
CA ILE A 181 8.79 -13.31 -21.97
C ILE A 181 10.27 -13.58 -21.68
N ILE A 182 10.92 -12.80 -20.80
CA ILE A 182 12.34 -13.00 -20.45
C ILE A 182 12.53 -14.21 -19.52
N SER A 183 11.58 -14.47 -18.60
CA SER A 183 11.69 -15.55 -17.61
C SER A 183 11.53 -16.95 -18.20
N VAL A 184 10.75 -17.10 -19.27
CA VAL A 184 10.48 -18.39 -19.94
C VAL A 184 11.77 -19.05 -20.49
N PRO A 185 12.61 -18.37 -21.30
CA PRO A 185 13.84 -18.94 -21.80
C PRO A 185 14.86 -19.20 -20.68
N ILE A 186 14.90 -18.34 -19.65
CA ILE A 186 15.77 -18.54 -18.48
C ILE A 186 15.38 -19.81 -17.72
N LEU A 187 14.08 -20.02 -17.45
CA LEU A 187 13.57 -21.25 -16.82
C LEU A 187 13.84 -22.49 -17.68
N ALA A 188 13.68 -22.40 -19.01
CA ALA A 188 14.01 -23.50 -19.91
C ALA A 188 15.51 -23.86 -19.84
N ILE A 189 16.41 -22.87 -19.84
CA ILE A 189 17.85 -23.08 -19.66
C ILE A 189 18.15 -23.69 -18.28
N PHE A 190 17.52 -23.20 -17.21
CA PHE A 190 17.68 -23.80 -15.88
C PHE A 190 17.21 -25.25 -15.82
N LEU A 191 16.11 -25.61 -16.50
CA LEU A 191 15.63 -26.99 -16.57
C LEU A 191 16.59 -27.90 -17.36
N ILE A 192 17.13 -27.40 -18.47
CA ILE A 192 18.17 -28.08 -19.25
C ILE A 192 19.42 -28.28 -18.37
N LEU A 193 19.91 -27.23 -17.73
CA LEU A 193 21.06 -27.34 -16.82
C LEU A 193 20.74 -28.28 -15.65
N PHE A 194 19.54 -28.26 -15.07
CA PHE A 194 19.20 -29.19 -13.99
C PHE A 194 19.22 -30.66 -14.43
N LYS A 195 18.80 -30.94 -15.68
CA LYS A 195 18.81 -32.30 -16.28
C LYS A 195 20.21 -32.75 -16.71
N PHE A 196 21.05 -31.82 -17.23
CA PHE A 196 22.33 -32.15 -17.87
C PHE A 196 23.58 -31.77 -17.04
N THR A 197 23.44 -31.04 -15.94
CA THR A 197 24.54 -30.72 -15.02
C THR A 197 24.59 -31.77 -13.91
N PRO A 198 25.77 -32.22 -13.44
CA PRO A 198 25.90 -33.23 -12.37
C PRO A 198 25.37 -32.77 -10.99
N PHE A 199 24.69 -31.64 -10.90
CA PHE A 199 24.01 -31.18 -9.69
C PHE A 199 22.82 -32.08 -9.31
N GLY A 200 22.07 -32.62 -10.28
CA GLY A 200 20.97 -33.55 -9.98
C GLY A 200 21.43 -34.83 -9.28
N SER A 201 22.55 -35.42 -9.72
CA SER A 201 23.15 -36.60 -9.08
C SER A 201 23.80 -36.28 -7.73
N LYS A 202 24.28 -35.05 -7.54
CA LYS A 202 24.81 -34.56 -6.24
C LYS A 202 23.69 -34.37 -5.21
N LEU A 203 22.53 -33.85 -5.65
CA LEU A 203 21.34 -33.66 -4.80
C LEU A 203 20.70 -35.00 -4.41
N SER A 204 20.60 -35.95 -5.34
CA SER A 204 20.11 -37.31 -5.04
C SER A 204 21.05 -38.05 -4.09
N ARG A 205 22.38 -37.89 -4.23
CA ARG A 205 23.37 -38.38 -3.25
C ARG A 205 23.19 -37.77 -1.87
N LEU A 206 22.93 -36.46 -1.77
CA LEU A 206 22.67 -35.80 -0.49
C LEU A 206 21.40 -36.34 0.18
N LYS A 207 20.32 -36.51 -0.58
CA LYS A 207 19.06 -37.09 -0.07
C LYS A 207 19.24 -38.54 0.41
N ALA A 208 19.98 -39.35 -0.34
CA ALA A 208 20.32 -40.72 0.05
C ALA A 208 21.19 -40.80 1.31
N LYS A 209 22.16 -39.87 1.46
CA LYS A 209 22.99 -39.77 2.69
C LYS A 209 22.16 -39.38 3.91
N LEU A 210 21.23 -38.44 3.78
CA LEU A 210 20.34 -38.03 4.86
C LEU A 210 19.41 -39.17 5.31
N GLN A 211 18.83 -39.93 4.37
CA GLN A 211 18.01 -41.10 4.70
C GLN A 211 18.81 -42.20 5.42
N LYS A 212 20.03 -42.51 4.96
CA LYS A 212 20.89 -43.52 5.61
C LYS A 212 21.27 -43.10 7.04
N ASN A 213 21.65 -41.84 7.25
CA ASN A 213 22.00 -41.35 8.59
C ASN A 213 20.78 -41.30 9.53
N GLY A 214 19.59 -40.97 9.00
CA GLY A 214 18.35 -40.99 9.77
C GLY A 214 17.92 -42.40 10.21
N HIS A 215 18.05 -43.39 9.33
CA HIS A 215 17.80 -44.79 9.68
C HIS A 215 18.78 -45.31 10.74
N LYS A 216 20.09 -45.06 10.55
CA LYS A 216 21.12 -45.50 11.50
C LYS A 216 20.93 -44.91 12.90
N LYS A 217 20.59 -43.62 12.99
CA LYS A 217 20.29 -42.93 14.26
C LYS A 217 19.01 -43.45 14.93
N LYS A 218 18.06 -43.96 14.14
CA LYS A 218 16.82 -44.56 14.65
C LYS A 218 17.04 -45.98 15.18
N GLU A 219 17.89 -46.78 14.52
CA GLU A 219 18.28 -48.11 15.00
C GLU A 219 19.08 -48.02 16.31
N GLU A 220 20.08 -47.13 16.39
CA GLU A 220 20.87 -46.91 17.63
C GLU A 220 19.98 -46.53 18.83
N ASN A 221 18.97 -45.67 18.63
CA ASN A 221 18.02 -45.30 19.69
C ASN A 221 17.08 -46.45 20.11
N ILE A 222 16.71 -47.35 19.19
CA ILE A 222 15.84 -48.49 19.52
C ILE A 222 16.63 -49.55 20.29
N GLU A 223 17.87 -49.80 19.90
CA GLU A 223 18.76 -50.74 20.57
C GLU A 223 19.08 -50.28 22.01
N ASP A 224 19.38 -48.99 22.19
CA ASP A 224 19.61 -48.41 23.51
C ASP A 224 18.36 -48.47 24.40
N TYR A 225 17.18 -48.19 23.84
CA TYR A 225 15.90 -48.35 24.56
C TYR A 225 15.65 -49.80 24.99
N MET A 226 15.90 -50.77 24.10
CA MET A 226 15.71 -52.19 24.38
C MET A 226 16.67 -52.71 25.44
N ASN A 227 17.94 -52.28 25.40
CA ASN A 227 18.94 -52.64 26.41
C ASN A 227 18.58 -52.06 27.79
N ASN A 228 18.13 -50.81 27.84
CA ASN A 228 17.66 -50.18 29.08
C ASN A 228 16.40 -50.88 29.64
N TYR A 229 15.47 -51.27 28.77
CA TYR A 229 14.27 -52.00 29.18
C TYR A 229 14.60 -53.40 29.73
N ALA A 230 15.49 -54.14 29.07
CA ALA A 230 15.94 -55.45 29.54
C ALA A 230 16.61 -55.36 30.93
N ALA A 231 17.46 -54.36 31.16
CA ALA A 231 18.08 -54.11 32.46
C ALA A 231 17.05 -53.77 33.55
N TYR A 232 16.01 -52.98 33.20
CA TYR A 232 14.92 -52.67 34.13
C TYR A 232 14.12 -53.93 34.51
N VAL A 233 13.76 -54.78 33.54
CA VAL A 233 13.01 -56.02 33.80
C VAL A 233 13.82 -57.01 34.65
N ASP A 234 15.12 -57.18 34.40
CA ASP A 234 16.00 -58.03 35.22
C ASP A 234 16.04 -57.56 36.68
N ASN A 235 16.12 -56.26 36.92
CA ASN A 235 16.10 -55.67 38.26
C ASN A 235 14.75 -55.90 38.96
N VAL A 236 13.63 -55.69 38.25
CA VAL A 236 12.29 -55.95 38.80
C VAL A 236 12.08 -57.43 39.11
N MET A 237 12.55 -58.34 38.27
CA MET A 237 12.46 -59.79 38.53
C MET A 237 13.32 -60.21 39.72
N LYS A 238 14.56 -59.74 39.82
CA LYS A 238 15.42 -60.00 41.00
C LYS A 238 14.78 -59.53 42.30
N ASN A 239 14.12 -58.38 42.31
CA ASN A 239 13.44 -57.86 43.50
C ASN A 239 12.14 -58.61 43.85
N ARG A 240 11.52 -59.32 42.89
CA ARG A 240 10.30 -60.12 43.14
C ARG A 240 10.58 -61.55 43.62
N VAL A 241 11.80 -62.06 43.47
CA VAL A 241 12.15 -63.46 43.82
C VAL A 241 12.78 -63.57 45.22
N ASN A 242 12.99 -62.47 45.95
CA ASN A 242 13.31 -62.51 47.39
C ASN A 242 12.03 -62.66 48.23
N VAL A 243 11.39 -63.83 48.15
CA VAL A 243 10.43 -64.31 49.15
C VAL A 243 10.95 -65.65 49.68
N SER A 244 11.74 -65.60 50.74
CA SER A 244 12.02 -66.76 51.58
C SER A 244 11.27 -66.62 52.90
N TYR A 245 10.43 -67.63 53.15
CA TYR A 245 9.43 -67.75 54.19
C TYR A 245 10.04 -67.71 55.59
N HIS A 246 9.39 -66.97 56.51
CA HIS A 246 9.53 -67.24 57.94
C HIS A 246 8.84 -68.57 58.26
N ALA A 247 9.54 -69.47 58.94
CA ALA A 247 8.94 -70.60 59.62
C ALA A 247 9.29 -70.51 61.12
N SER A 248 8.21 -70.30 61.89
CA SER A 248 7.90 -70.80 63.24
C SER A 248 9.01 -70.85 64.29
#